data_AF-L7K075-F1
#
_entry.id   AF-L7K075-F1
#
_cell.length_a   1.000
_cell.length_b   1.000
_cell.length_c   1.000
_cell.angle_alpha   90.00
_cell.angle_beta   90.00
_cell.angle_gamma   90.00
#
_symmetry.space_group_name_H-M   'P 1'
#
loop_
_entity.id
_entity.type
_entity.pdbx_description
1 polymer ?
#
loop_
_entity_poly.entity_id
_entity_poly.type
_entity_poly.pdbx_seq_one_letter_code
_entity_poly.pdbx_strand_id
1 'polypeptide(L)'
;MGKSKKLMDFDKFLKENKKKITHSELKIALGNEGCDLDSFLGSLVLAYSQNVVHVVNMRKKVFKCKGELMWVCKHLKISVDDLIFLERPMGNFYTACTQGRHVLSV
;
A
#
# COMPACT_ATOMS: atom_id res chain seq x y z
N MET A 1 15.84 24.41 23.18
CA MET A 1 15.66 22.94 23.14
C MET A 1 14.89 22.58 21.88
N GLY A 2 15.59 22.15 20.83
CA GLY A 2 14.95 21.73 19.58
C GLY A 2 14.15 20.45 19.83
N LYS A 3 12.83 20.49 19.61
CA LYS A 3 12.03 19.27 19.56
C LYS A 3 12.59 18.41 18.42
N SER A 4 13.29 17.33 18.77
CA SER A 4 13.71 16.33 17.80
C SER A 4 12.43 15.84 17.10
N LYS A 5 12.25 16.22 15.84
CA LYS A 5 11.11 15.75 15.03
C LYS A 5 11.23 14.24 15.02
N LYS A 6 10.31 13.54 15.70
CA LYS A 6 10.20 12.09 15.64
C LYS A 6 10.04 11.74 14.16
N LEU A 7 11.05 11.09 13.58
CA LEU A 7 11.00 10.62 12.20
C LEU A 7 9.73 9.77 12.06
N MET A 8 9.00 9.93 10.95
CA MET A 8 7.83 9.09 10.69
C MET A 8 8.26 7.63 10.70
N ASP A 9 7.60 6.82 11.53
CA ASP A 9 7.89 5.39 11.66
C ASP A 9 6.96 4.60 10.73
N PHE A 10 7.28 4.65 9.44
CA PHE A 10 6.49 3.96 8.40
C PHE A 10 6.55 2.44 8.54
N ASP A 11 7.68 1.89 9.00
CA ASP A 11 7.84 0.45 9.21
C ASP A 11 6.81 -0.08 10.22
N LYS A 12 6.71 0.58 11.39
CA LYS A 12 5.71 0.22 12.39
C LYS A 12 4.28 0.38 11.86
N PHE A 13 3.99 1.49 11.20
CA PHE A 13 2.66 1.77 10.64
C PHE A 13 2.22 0.70 9.62
N LEU A 14 3.10 0.30 8.70
CA LEU A 14 2.80 -0.69 7.66
C LEU A 14 2.61 -2.10 8.25
N LYS A 15 3.40 -2.48 9.25
CA LYS A 15 3.20 -3.75 9.99
C LYS A 15 1.86 -3.81 10.72
N GLU A 16 1.40 -2.68 11.25
CA GLU A 16 0.08 -2.57 11.88
C GLU A 16 -1.06 -2.62 10.85
N ASN A 17 -0.86 -2.09 9.64
CA ASN A 17 -1.88 -2.13 8.57
C ASN A 17 -2.29 -3.56 8.21
N LYS A 18 -1.35 -4.51 8.18
CA LYS A 18 -1.67 -5.93 7.92
C LYS A 18 -2.68 -6.51 8.92
N LYS A 19 -2.61 -6.09 10.18
CA LYS A 19 -3.53 -6.55 11.23
C LYS A 19 -4.93 -5.98 11.08
N LYS A 20 -5.07 -4.80 10.45
CA LYS A 20 -6.36 -4.13 10.22
C LYS A 20 -7.20 -4.84 9.15
N ILE A 21 -6.61 -5.65 8.28
CA ILE A 21 -7.30 -6.46 7.26
C ILE A 21 -7.92 -7.72 7.89
N THR A 22 -8.80 -7.51 8.85
CA THR A 22 -9.51 -8.57 9.58
C THR A 22 -10.99 -8.25 9.77
N HIS A 23 -11.40 -7.03 9.41
CA HIS A 23 -12.75 -6.49 9.64
C HIS A 23 -13.52 -6.36 8.32
N SER A 24 -14.85 -6.45 8.39
CA SER A 24 -15.76 -6.43 7.24
C SER A 24 -15.80 -5.08 6.50
N GLU A 25 -15.42 -3.99 7.15
CA GLU A 25 -15.32 -2.65 6.55
C GLU A 25 -13.96 -2.05 6.85
N LEU A 26 -13.28 -1.56 5.80
CA LEU A 26 -11.94 -1.00 5.88
C LEU A 26 -11.86 0.29 5.07
N LYS A 27 -11.26 1.33 5.65
CA LYS A 27 -10.84 2.53 4.91
C LYS A 27 -9.43 2.32 4.38
N ILE A 28 -9.25 2.56 3.09
CA ILE A 28 -7.97 2.47 2.41
C ILE A 28 -7.57 3.82 1.82
N ALA A 29 -6.27 4.06 1.72
CA ALA A 29 -5.70 5.11 0.90
C ALA A 29 -4.96 4.44 -0.27
N LEU A 30 -5.38 4.81 -1.49
CA LEU A 30 -4.95 4.19 -2.74
C LEU A 30 -4.51 5.30 -3.70
N GLY A 31 -3.34 5.14 -4.31
CA GLY A 31 -2.88 6.01 -5.41
C GLY A 31 -3.43 5.61 -6.77
N ASN A 32 -3.01 6.31 -7.82
CA ASN A 32 -3.36 5.97 -9.20
C ASN A 32 -2.78 4.59 -9.63
N GLU A 33 -3.30 4.03 -10.73
CA GLU A 33 -2.86 2.75 -11.30
C GLU A 33 -1.43 2.80 -11.87
N GLY A 34 -0.98 4.00 -12.25
CA GLY A 34 0.38 4.24 -12.74
C GLY A 34 1.45 4.00 -11.68
N CYS A 35 1.08 4.15 -10.40
CA CYS A 35 1.94 4.09 -9.23
C CYS A 35 3.28 4.78 -9.52
N ASP A 36 3.20 6.06 -9.89
CA ASP A 36 4.35 6.95 -9.93
C ASP A 36 4.78 7.34 -8.51
N LEU A 37 5.93 8.00 -8.40
CA LEU A 37 6.51 8.41 -7.12
C LEU A 37 5.53 9.27 -6.30
N ASP A 38 4.86 10.21 -6.95
CA ASP A 38 3.94 11.16 -6.32
C ASP A 38 2.69 10.44 -5.80
N SER A 39 2.12 9.52 -6.56
CA SER A 39 0.95 8.74 -6.15
C SER A 39 1.28 7.76 -5.03
N PHE A 40 2.47 7.15 -5.05
CA PHE A 40 2.93 6.28 -3.98
C PHE A 40 3.13 7.06 -2.68
N LEU A 41 3.89 8.15 -2.72
CA LEU A 41 4.17 8.97 -1.54
C LEU A 41 2.90 9.68 -1.03
N GLY A 42 2.09 10.24 -1.93
CA GLY A 42 0.85 10.91 -1.59
C GLY A 42 -0.13 9.98 -0.87
N SER A 43 -0.34 8.77 -1.41
CA SER A 43 -1.20 7.78 -0.76
C SER A 43 -0.60 7.27 0.56
N LEU A 44 0.72 7.09 0.66
CA LEU A 44 1.40 6.65 1.89
C LEU A 44 1.27 7.69 3.02
N VAL A 45 1.53 8.96 2.71
CA VAL A 45 1.43 10.06 3.68
C VAL A 45 -0.01 10.27 4.10
N LEU A 46 -0.96 10.20 3.16
CA LEU A 46 -2.39 10.25 3.46
C LEU A 46 -2.81 9.11 4.39
N ALA A 47 -2.37 7.89 4.08
CA ALA A 47 -2.65 6.71 4.89
C ALA A 47 -2.15 6.88 6.33
N TYR A 48 -0.90 7.34 6.47
CA TYR A 48 -0.27 7.59 7.75
C TYR A 48 -1.00 8.69 8.54
N SER A 49 -1.32 9.81 7.89
CA SER A 49 -2.00 10.96 8.50
C SER A 49 -3.41 10.61 9.00
N GLN A 50 -4.16 9.83 8.21
CA GLN A 50 -5.54 9.45 8.54
C GLN A 50 -5.63 8.10 9.29
N ASN A 51 -4.49 7.45 9.57
CA ASN A 51 -4.40 6.13 10.18
C ASN A 51 -5.23 5.04 9.45
N VAL A 52 -5.36 5.15 8.14
CA VAL A 52 -6.06 4.19 7.27
C VAL A 52 -5.07 3.22 6.63
N VAL A 53 -5.55 2.14 6.01
CA VAL A 53 -4.65 1.15 5.39
C VAL A 53 -4.10 1.70 4.08
N HIS A 54 -2.78 1.73 3.95
CA HIS A 54 -2.13 2.02 2.68
C HIS A 54 -2.22 0.82 1.76
N VAL A 55 -2.69 1.04 0.53
CA VAL A 55 -2.74 0.01 -0.52
C VAL A 55 -2.03 0.53 -1.76
N VAL A 56 -1.17 -0.30 -2.33
CA VAL A 56 -0.46 -0.02 -3.58
C VAL A 56 -1.30 -0.55 -4.74
N ASN A 57 -1.73 0.33 -5.64
CA ASN A 57 -2.57 0.01 -6.80
C ASN A 57 -1.78 -0.65 -7.95
N MET A 58 -1.01 -1.70 -7.63
CA MET A 58 -0.15 -2.38 -8.58
C MET A 58 0.22 -3.76 -8.05
N ARG A 59 0.60 -4.69 -8.95
CA ARG A 59 1.17 -5.98 -8.53
C ARG A 59 2.56 -5.79 -7.94
N LYS A 60 2.88 -6.56 -6.89
CA LYS A 60 4.18 -6.50 -6.20
C LYS A 60 5.38 -6.68 -7.15
N LYS A 61 5.26 -7.59 -8.12
CA LYS A 61 6.32 -7.85 -9.11
C LYS A 61 6.60 -6.63 -10.00
N VAL A 62 5.57 -5.91 -10.42
CA VAL A 62 5.70 -4.71 -11.27
C VAL A 62 6.24 -3.55 -10.45
N PHE A 63 5.79 -3.39 -9.21
CA PHE A 63 6.34 -2.40 -8.28
C PHE A 63 7.85 -2.57 -8.08
N LYS A 64 8.33 -3.81 -7.90
CA LYS A 64 9.77 -4.11 -7.74
C LYS A 64 10.62 -3.73 -8.97
N CYS A 65 10.02 -3.65 -10.16
CA CYS A 65 10.73 -3.21 -11.37
C CYS A 65 10.93 -1.69 -11.43
N LYS A 66 10.23 -0.91 -10.59
CA LYS A 66 10.35 0.55 -10.53
C LYS A 66 11.48 0.96 -9.57
N GLY A 67 12.67 1.19 -10.13
CA GLY A 67 13.88 1.50 -9.36
C GLY A 67 13.74 2.71 -8.43
N GLU A 68 13.03 3.76 -8.86
CA GLU A 68 12.74 4.94 -8.05
C GLU A 68 11.93 4.63 -6.78
N LEU A 69 10.90 3.79 -6.89
CA LEU A 69 10.07 3.37 -5.75
C LEU A 69 10.86 2.47 -4.79
N MET A 70 11.70 1.58 -5.33
CA MET A 70 12.59 0.75 -4.54
C MET A 70 13.62 1.59 -3.77
N TRP A 71 14.15 2.64 -4.40
CA TRP A 71 15.05 3.59 -3.77
C TRP A 71 14.35 4.35 -2.62
N VAL A 72 13.13 4.82 -2.85
CA VAL A 72 12.30 5.46 -1.80
C VAL A 72 12.03 4.51 -0.63
N CYS A 73 11.61 3.27 -0.90
CA CYS A 73 11.36 2.29 0.16
C CYS A 73 12.61 2.06 1.01
N LYS A 74 13.79 1.96 0.39
CA LYS A 74 15.07 1.86 1.10
C LYS A 74 15.36 3.09 1.96
N HIS A 75 15.13 4.29 1.43
CA HIS A 75 15.39 5.54 2.14
C HIS A 75 14.45 5.75 3.33
N LEU A 76 13.18 5.37 3.18
CA LEU A 76 12.15 5.42 4.22
C LEU A 76 12.20 4.23 5.19
N LYS A 77 13.15 3.29 5.00
CA LYS A 77 13.26 2.04 5.77
C LYS A 77 11.98 1.21 5.76
N ILE A 78 11.28 1.21 4.63
CA ILE A 78 10.07 0.42 4.39
C ILE A 78 10.46 -0.91 3.77
N SER A 79 10.01 -2.00 4.38
CA SER A 79 10.04 -3.31 3.73
C SER A 79 8.95 -3.39 2.66
N VAL A 80 9.34 -3.76 1.43
CA VAL A 80 8.39 -4.02 0.35
C VAL A 80 7.47 -5.19 0.68
N ASP A 81 7.90 -6.09 1.57
CA ASP A 81 7.06 -7.19 2.03
C ASP A 81 5.98 -6.74 3.01
N ASP A 82 6.11 -5.57 3.63
CA ASP A 82 5.11 -5.00 4.53
C ASP A 82 4.05 -4.14 3.83
N LEU A 83 4.27 -3.84 2.54
CA LEU A 83 3.28 -3.17 1.70
C LEU A 83 2.15 -4.12 1.29
N ILE A 84 0.93 -3.59 1.24
CA ILE A 84 -0.26 -4.31 0.78
C ILE A 84 -0.50 -3.94 -0.68
N PHE A 85 -0.54 -4.95 -1.54
CA PHE A 85 -0.70 -4.78 -2.99
C PHE A 85 -2.12 -5.16 -3.42
N LEU A 86 -2.71 -4.34 -4.26
CA LEU A 86 -3.97 -4.66 -4.92
C LEU A 86 -3.68 -5.59 -6.10
N GLU A 87 -3.91 -6.89 -5.90
CA GLU A 87 -3.74 -7.90 -6.94
C GLU A 87 -5.12 -8.32 -7.48
N ARG A 88 -5.33 -8.21 -8.80
CA ARG A 88 -6.50 -8.83 -9.42
C ARG A 88 -6.30 -10.35 -9.42
N PRO A 89 -7.29 -11.14 -8.96
CA PRO A 89 -7.20 -12.60 -9.07
C PRO A 89 -7.00 -12.98 -10.54
N MET A 90 -5.98 -13.80 -10.83
CA MET A 90 -5.81 -14.42 -12.14
C MET A 90 -6.50 -15.79 -12.11
N GLY A 91 -7.69 -15.89 -12.70
CA GLY A 91 -8.40 -17.16 -12.88
C GLY A 91 -9.90 -17.03 -13.16
N ASN A 92 -10.33 -17.52 -14.32
CA ASN A 92 -11.69 -17.71 -14.85
C ASN A 92 -12.82 -16.78 -14.38
N PHE A 93 -13.05 -15.71 -15.14
CA PHE A 93 -14.33 -15.02 -15.14
C PHE A 93 -15.39 -15.93 -15.79
N TYR A 94 -16.19 -16.61 -14.96
CA TYR A 94 -17.52 -17.03 -15.41
C TYR A 94 -18.34 -15.74 -15.59
N THR A 95 -18.94 -15.58 -16.76
CA THR A 95 -19.70 -14.39 -17.21
C THR A 95 -20.96 -14.08 -16.41
N ALA A 96 -21.19 -14.71 -15.25
CA ALA A 96 -22.44 -14.64 -14.51
C ALA A 96 -22.40 -13.86 -13.18
N CYS A 97 -21.26 -13.33 -12.73
CA CYS A 97 -21.19 -12.61 -11.45
C CYS A 97 -20.31 -11.36 -11.52
N THR A 98 -20.84 -10.30 -12.10
CA THR A 98 -20.38 -8.91 -11.90
C THR A 98 -20.67 -8.46 -10.47
N GLN A 99 -19.86 -8.92 -9.52
CA GLN A 99 -19.59 -8.21 -8.27
C GLN A 99 -18.07 -8.23 -8.07
N GLY A 100 -17.42 -7.11 -8.36
CA GLY A 100 -15.97 -6.94 -8.33
C GLY A 100 -15.40 -7.17 -6.92
N ARG A 101 -15.05 -8.41 -6.61
CA ARG A 101 -14.25 -8.75 -5.44
C ARG A 101 -12.78 -8.52 -5.78
N HIS A 102 -12.26 -7.36 -5.40
CA HIS A 102 -10.82 -7.13 -5.36
C HIS A 102 -10.23 -7.87 -4.16
N VAL A 103 -9.14 -8.60 -4.36
CA VAL A 103 -8.45 -9.33 -3.30
C VAL A 103 -7.23 -8.50 -2.89
N LEU A 104 -7.14 -8.17 -1.60
CA LEU A 104 -5.92 -7.60 -1.03
C LEU A 104 -4.93 -8.73 -0.78
N SER A 105 -3.74 -8.69 -1.38
CA SER A 105 -2.64 -9.60 -1.03
C SER A 105 -1.88 -9.01 0.15
N VAL A 106 -1.85 -9.74 1.26
CA VAL A 106 -1.16 -9.37 2.52
C VAL A 106 0.21 -10.03 2.61
#